data_AF-Q9KJ63-F1
#
_entry.id   AF-Q9KJ63-F1
#
_cell.length_a   1.000
_cell.length_b   1.000
_cell.length_c   1.000
_cell.angle_alpha   90.00
_cell.angle_beta   90.00
_cell.angle_gamma   90.00
#
_symmetry.space_group_name_H-M   'P 1'
#
loop_
_entity.id
_entity.type
_entity.pdbx_description
1 polymer ?
#
loop_
_entity_poly.entity_id
_entity_poly.type
_entity_poly.pdbx_seq_one_letter_code
_entity_poly.pdbx_strand_id
1 'polypeptide(L)'
;MEQTLEVQATISVLIPEDKILVDKVEYQELKEKDFDGWVGMDVFIKKSNRSIPTVSKVLRKPDLRKRISVENGGWVYYPNGKGDNWSFRFKEMMDFINKEFYQKFSGGSGL
;
A
#
# COMPACT_ATOMS: atom_id res chain seq x y z
N MET A 1 9.76 -45.19 40.87
CA MET A 1 8.47 -44.81 40.26
C MET A 1 8.46 -43.30 40.19
N GLU A 2 8.42 -42.72 39.00
CA GLU A 2 8.31 -41.27 38.82
C GLU A 2 6.82 -40.90 38.76
N GLN A 3 6.44 -39.83 39.44
CA GLN A 3 5.05 -39.38 39.55
C GLN A 3 4.99 -37.93 39.07
N THR A 4 4.23 -37.69 38.00
CA THR A 4 4.03 -36.39 37.40
C THR A 4 2.73 -35.76 37.91
N LEU A 5 2.81 -34.50 38.32
CA LEU A 5 1.68 -33.66 38.71
C LEU A 5 1.47 -32.60 37.63
N GLU A 6 0.26 -32.55 37.06
CA GLU A 6 -0.18 -31.45 36.21
C GLU A 6 -0.87 -30.39 37.08
N VAL A 7 -0.36 -29.15 37.04
CA VAL A 7 -0.90 -28.01 37.78
C VAL A 7 -1.36 -26.95 36.78
N GLN A 8 -2.61 -26.52 36.87
CA GLN A 8 -3.10 -25.32 36.21
C GLN A 8 -2.99 -24.13 37.16
N ALA A 9 -2.15 -23.15 36.82
CA ALA A 9 -1.99 -21.91 37.57
C ALA A 9 -2.45 -20.72 36.73
N THR A 10 -3.22 -19.82 37.34
CA THR A 10 -3.57 -18.53 36.74
C THR A 10 -2.59 -17.48 37.23
N ILE A 11 -1.80 -16.92 36.32
CA ILE A 11 -0.80 -15.89 36.63
C ILE A 11 -1.30 -14.57 36.05
N SER A 12 -1.36 -13.53 36.89
CA SER A 12 -1.66 -12.17 36.44
C SER A 12 -0.40 -11.52 35.87
N VAL A 13 -0.42 -11.22 34.58
CA VAL A 13 0.66 -10.48 33.92
C VAL A 13 0.22 -9.04 33.76
N LEU A 14 1.00 -8.11 34.32
CA LEU A 14 0.78 -6.68 34.16
C LEU A 14 1.37 -6.21 32.83
N ILE A 15 0.61 -5.41 32.10
CA ILE A 15 1.07 -4.78 30.86
C ILE A 15 1.91 -3.56 31.27
N PRO A 16 3.14 -3.40 30.76
CA PRO A 16 3.97 -2.21 31.01
C PRO A 16 3.25 -0.91 30.62
N GLU A 17 3.58 0.20 31.29
CA GLU A 17 2.94 1.52 31.07
C GLU A 17 3.07 2.04 29.63
N ASP A 18 4.13 1.65 28.93
CA ASP A 18 4.41 2.02 27.54
C ASP A 18 3.80 1.07 26.51
N LYS A 19 3.02 0.08 26.94
CA LYS A 19 2.44 -0.95 26.08
C LYS A 19 0.93 -0.97 26.19
N ILE A 20 0.30 -1.29 25.06
CA ILE A 20 -1.14 -1.56 24.98
C ILE A 20 -1.35 -2.96 24.44
N LEU A 21 -2.39 -3.64 24.95
CA LEU A 21 -2.91 -4.83 24.29
C LEU A 21 -3.75 -4.38 23.10
N VAL A 22 -3.50 -5.01 21.96
CA VAL A 22 -4.21 -4.77 20.71
C VAL A 22 -4.64 -6.11 20.14
N ASP A 23 -5.80 -6.14 19.50
CA ASP A 23 -6.24 -7.35 18.81
C ASP A 23 -5.26 -7.71 17.70
N LYS A 24 -5.02 -9.01 17.52
CA LYS A 24 -4.10 -9.50 16.49
C LYS A 24 -4.48 -8.99 15.09
N VAL A 25 -5.77 -8.89 14.80
CA VAL A 25 -6.29 -8.38 13.52
C VAL A 25 -5.97 -6.89 13.38
N GLU A 26 -6.28 -6.09 14.39
CA GLU A 26 -6.01 -4.64 14.41
C GLU A 26 -4.51 -4.34 14.25
N TYR A 27 -3.63 -5.10 14.92
CA TYR A 27 -2.19 -4.95 14.77
C TYR A 27 -1.70 -5.15 13.32
N GLN A 28 -2.27 -6.12 12.60
CA GLN A 28 -1.92 -6.35 11.20
C GLN A 28 -2.42 -5.20 10.31
N GLU A 29 -3.63 -4.70 10.55
CA GLU A 29 -4.16 -3.55 9.82
C GLU A 29 -3.34 -2.27 10.06
N LEU A 30 -2.87 -2.05 11.29
CA LEU A 30 -1.99 -0.93 11.62
C LEU A 30 -0.66 -1.02 10.86
N LYS A 31 -0.06 -2.22 10.79
CA LYS A 31 1.14 -2.45 9.98
C LYS A 31 0.93 -2.18 8.50
N GLU A 32 -0.22 -2.55 7.95
CA GLU A 32 -0.53 -2.28 6.55
C GLU A 32 -0.74 -0.79 6.28
N LYS A 33 -1.34 -0.06 7.23
CA LYS A 33 -1.54 1.40 7.14
C LYS A 33 -0.23 2.18 7.24
N ASP A 34 0.75 1.65 7.96
CA ASP A 34 2.01 2.35 8.23
C ASP A 34 3.10 2.08 7.17
N PHE A 35 2.80 1.28 6.14
CA PHE A 35 3.76 1.05 5.08
C PHE A 35 4.05 2.36 4.31
N ASP A 36 5.32 2.76 4.35
CA ASP A 36 5.84 3.92 3.63
C ASP A 36 7.08 3.48 2.84
N GLY A 37 6.89 3.29 1.53
CA GLY A 37 7.92 2.74 0.68
C GLY A 37 7.54 2.79 -0.79
N TRP A 38 8.48 2.34 -1.63
CA TRP A 38 8.29 2.24 -3.06
C TRP A 38 7.70 0.88 -3.44
N VAL A 39 6.71 0.89 -4.33
CA VAL A 39 6.06 -0.32 -4.86
C VAL A 39 6.08 -0.35 -6.38
N GLY A 40 5.93 -1.54 -6.96
CA GLY A 40 5.88 -1.75 -8.41
C GLY A 40 4.48 -1.57 -9.02
N MET A 41 4.43 -1.75 -10.35
CA MET A 41 3.18 -1.68 -11.13
C MET A 41 2.19 -2.78 -10.76
N ASP A 42 2.67 -3.94 -10.29
CA ASP A 42 1.87 -5.06 -9.81
C ASP A 42 0.95 -4.65 -8.64
N VAL A 43 1.46 -3.84 -7.71
CA VAL A 43 0.68 -3.32 -6.58
C VAL A 43 -0.37 -2.32 -7.09
N PHE A 44 0.01 -1.43 -8.02
CA PHE A 44 -0.93 -0.47 -8.59
C PHE A 44 -2.12 -1.20 -9.24
N ILE A 45 -1.88 -2.16 -10.13
CA ILE A 45 -2.95 -2.87 -10.84
C ILE A 45 -3.86 -3.65 -9.89
N LYS A 46 -3.29 -4.23 -8.82
CA LYS A 46 -4.04 -4.96 -7.80
C LYS A 46 -4.97 -4.02 -7.03
N LYS A 47 -4.50 -2.81 -6.69
CA LYS A 47 -5.27 -1.82 -5.93
C LYS A 47 -6.28 -1.06 -6.80
N SER A 48 -5.96 -0.81 -8.07
CA SER A 48 -6.84 -0.09 -8.99
C SER A 48 -7.82 -1.00 -9.76
N ASN A 49 -7.64 -2.31 -9.70
CA ASN A 49 -8.36 -3.30 -10.51
C ASN A 49 -8.40 -2.93 -12.02
N ARG A 50 -7.26 -2.47 -12.56
CA ARG A 50 -7.11 -2.09 -13.97
C ARG A 50 -5.88 -2.75 -14.57
N SER A 51 -5.90 -2.97 -15.88
CA SER A 51 -4.79 -3.58 -16.60
C SER A 51 -3.58 -2.63 -16.70
N ILE A 52 -2.38 -3.21 -16.84
CA ILE A 52 -1.13 -2.45 -17.04
C ILE A 52 -1.25 -1.46 -18.22
N PRO A 53 -1.79 -1.84 -19.41
CA PRO A 53 -1.97 -0.89 -20.51
C PRO A 53 -2.84 0.31 -20.14
N THR A 54 -3.96 0.09 -19.44
CA THR A 54 -4.86 1.17 -19.01
C THR A 54 -4.18 2.11 -18.03
N VAL A 55 -3.57 1.57 -16.97
CA VAL A 55 -2.86 2.37 -15.95
C VAL A 55 -1.73 3.16 -16.60
N SER A 56 -0.90 2.50 -17.40
CA SER A 56 0.25 3.15 -18.03
C SER A 56 -0.16 4.24 -19.04
N LYS A 57 -1.29 4.08 -19.75
CA LYS A 57 -1.86 5.12 -20.63
C LYS A 57 -2.29 6.35 -19.83
N VAL A 58 -2.94 6.14 -18.68
CA VAL A 58 -3.34 7.24 -17.78
C VAL A 58 -2.11 7.97 -17.25
N LEU A 59 -1.16 7.25 -16.66
CA LEU A 59 0.05 7.81 -16.06
C LEU A 59 0.95 8.56 -17.05
N ARG A 60 0.86 8.25 -18.35
CA ARG A 60 1.62 8.95 -19.40
C ARG A 60 0.92 10.20 -19.97
N LYS A 61 -0.30 10.54 -19.54
CA LYS A 61 -0.94 11.79 -19.95
C LYS A 61 -0.03 12.98 -19.57
N PRO A 62 0.27 13.91 -20.50
CA PRO A 62 1.31 14.93 -20.29
C PRO A 62 1.16 15.73 -18.99
N ASP A 63 -0.04 16.25 -18.70
CA ASP A 63 -0.28 17.07 -17.51
C ASP A 63 -0.17 16.27 -16.22
N LEU A 64 -0.66 15.02 -16.25
CA LEU A 64 -0.55 14.12 -15.11
C LEU A 64 0.91 13.77 -14.85
N ARG A 65 1.64 13.35 -15.90
CA ARG A 65 3.06 12.99 -15.80
C ARG A 65 3.91 14.12 -15.25
N LYS A 66 3.69 15.36 -15.71
CA LYS A 66 4.39 16.53 -15.17
C LYS A 66 4.18 16.66 -13.66
N ARG A 67 2.95 16.46 -13.17
CA ARG A 67 2.63 16.58 -11.74
C ARG A 67 3.17 15.43 -10.88
N ILE A 68 3.11 14.19 -11.38
CA ILE A 68 3.39 13.01 -10.54
C ILE A 68 4.77 12.41 -10.76
N SER A 69 5.54 12.85 -11.75
CA SER A 69 6.92 12.38 -11.97
C SER A 69 7.85 12.80 -10.83
N VAL A 70 8.70 11.88 -10.37
CA VAL A 70 9.78 12.16 -9.42
C VAL A 70 10.74 13.25 -9.89
N GLU A 71 10.93 13.39 -11.20
CA GLU A 71 11.75 14.46 -11.79
C GLU A 71 11.20 15.86 -11.46
N ASN A 72 9.90 15.96 -11.14
CA ASN A 72 9.22 17.19 -10.76
C ASN A 72 8.79 17.17 -9.27
N GLY A 73 9.41 16.32 -8.44
CA GLY A 73 9.05 16.19 -7.02
C GLY A 73 7.79 15.37 -6.75
N GLY A 74 7.31 14.61 -7.74
CA GLY A 74 6.18 13.70 -7.60
C GLY A 74 6.56 12.32 -7.05
N TRP A 75 5.63 11.39 -7.17
CA TRP A 75 5.67 10.07 -6.53
C TRP A 75 5.81 8.89 -7.50
N VAL A 76 6.02 9.14 -8.80
CA VAL A 76 6.14 8.12 -9.85
C VAL A 76 7.50 8.17 -10.53
N TYR A 77 8.23 7.07 -10.47
CA TYR A 77 9.39 6.81 -11.31
C TYR A 77 8.94 6.10 -12.60
N TYR A 78 9.24 6.72 -13.74
CA TYR A 78 8.95 6.16 -15.06
C TYR A 78 10.17 5.38 -15.56
N PRO A 79 9.98 4.20 -16.18
CA PRO A 79 11.09 3.44 -16.73
C PRO A 79 11.72 4.19 -17.92
N ASN A 80 13.04 4.38 -17.89
CA ASN A 80 13.79 5.17 -18.87
C ASN A 80 14.66 4.32 -19.82
N GLY A 81 14.61 2.98 -19.73
CA GLY A 81 15.38 2.09 -20.59
C GLY A 81 15.17 0.61 -20.31
N LYS A 82 15.99 -0.24 -20.95
CA LYS A 82 15.98 -1.69 -20.68
C LYS A 82 16.48 -1.95 -19.27
N GLY A 83 15.63 -2.56 -18.44
CA GLY A 83 15.94 -2.93 -17.05
C GLY A 83 15.26 -2.05 -16.00
N ASP A 84 14.76 -0.88 -16.39
CA ASP A 84 14.01 -0.02 -15.47
C ASP A 84 12.57 -0.49 -15.31
N ASN A 85 12.11 -0.48 -14.06
CA ASN A 85 10.73 -0.77 -13.71
C ASN A 85 10.01 0.50 -13.26
N TRP A 86 8.68 0.48 -13.34
CA TRP A 86 7.88 1.49 -12.66
C TRP A 86 8.09 1.41 -11.16
N SER A 87 8.14 2.56 -10.50
CA SER A 87 8.10 2.61 -9.03
C SER A 87 7.20 3.74 -8.57
N PHE A 88 6.43 3.49 -7.52
CA PHE A 88 5.46 4.42 -6.95
C PHE A 88 5.68 4.56 -5.45
N ARG A 89 5.64 5.78 -4.90
CA ARG A 89 5.48 5.94 -3.45
C ARG A 89 4.09 5.44 -3.07
N PHE A 90 4.02 4.52 -2.12
CA PHE A 90 2.79 3.80 -1.82
C PHE A 90 1.66 4.69 -1.34
N LYS A 91 1.92 5.62 -0.42
CA LYS A 91 0.89 6.48 0.19
C LYS A 91 0.25 7.39 -0.84
N GLU A 92 1.05 8.08 -1.65
CA GLU A 92 0.61 8.98 -2.70
C GLU A 92 -0.08 8.24 -3.84
N MET A 93 0.41 7.05 -4.19
CA MET A 93 -0.26 6.17 -5.15
C MET A 93 -1.65 5.77 -4.65
N MET A 94 -1.78 5.32 -3.41
CA MET A 94 -3.07 4.98 -2.81
C MET A 94 -3.99 6.20 -2.74
N ASP A 95 -3.46 7.37 -2.38
CA ASP A 95 -4.22 8.62 -2.34
C ASP A 95 -4.75 8.99 -3.72
N PHE A 96 -3.90 8.91 -4.75
CA PHE A 96 -4.29 9.12 -6.13
C PHE A 96 -5.35 8.13 -6.59
N ILE A 97 -5.20 6.84 -6.29
CA ILE A 97 -6.19 5.81 -6.63
C ILE A 97 -7.54 6.13 -6.00
N ASN A 98 -7.55 6.41 -4.69
CA ASN A 98 -8.77 6.60 -3.91
C ASN A 98 -9.50 7.92 -4.24
N LYS A 99 -8.75 9.00 -4.49
CA LYS A 99 -9.34 10.35 -4.63
C LYS A 99 -9.51 10.79 -6.07
N GLU A 100 -8.67 10.35 -7.00
CA GLU A 100 -8.61 10.93 -8.35
C GLU A 100 -8.77 9.92 -9.48
N PHE A 101 -8.12 8.76 -9.38
CA PHE A 101 -8.03 7.78 -10.45
C PHE A 101 -9.42 7.33 -10.93
N TYR A 102 -10.30 6.96 -10.00
CA TYR A 102 -11.64 6.53 -10.35
C TYR A 102 -12.52 7.67 -10.86
N GLN A 103 -12.42 8.85 -10.24
CA GLN A 103 -13.26 9.99 -10.63
C GLN A 103 -12.95 10.50 -12.04
N LYS A 104 -11.67 10.56 -12.40
CA LYS A 104 -11.21 11.23 -13.63
C LYS A 104 -10.77 10.29 -14.74
N PHE A 105 -10.46 9.04 -14.42
CA PHE A 105 -9.77 8.15 -15.35
C PHE A 105 -10.38 6.75 -15.48
N SER A 106 -11.36 6.36 -14.66
CA SER A 106 -11.93 5.01 -14.69
C SER A 106 -13.16 4.82 -15.57
N GLY A 107 -13.50 5.82 -16.39
CA GLY A 107 -14.40 5.75 -17.56
C GLY A 107 -15.47 4.65 -17.50
N GLY A 108 -16.58 4.95 -16.83
CA GLY A 108 -17.82 4.18 -16.83
C GLY A 108 -19.07 5.06 -16.69
N SER A 109 -18.98 6.34 -17.05
CA SER A 109 -20.12 7.26 -17.12
C SER A 109 -19.84 8.24 -18.24
N GLY A 110 -20.50 8.06 -19.37
CA GLY A 110 -20.29 8.84 -20.59
C GLY A 110 -20.17 7.99 -21.85
N LEU A 111 -21.03 6.97 -22.01
CA LEU A 111 -21.54 6.45 -23.29
C LEU A 111 -22.94 5.88 -23.01
#